data_AF-A0A920C1Y4-F1
#
_entry.id   AF-A0A920C1Y4-F1
#
_cell.length_a   1.000
_cell.length_b   1.000
_cell.length_c   1.000
_cell.angle_alpha   90.00
_cell.angle_beta   90.00
_cell.angle_gamma   90.00
#
_symmetry.space_group_name_H-M   'P 1'
#
loop_
_entity.id
_entity.type
_entity.pdbx_description
1 polymer ?
#
loop_
_entity_poly.entity_id
_entity_poly.type
_entity_poly.pdbx_seq_one_letter_code
_entity_poly.pdbx_strand_id
1 'polypeptide(L)'
;MSGITFLASSKPFIIPDEIQEYNNRTIFEKMEDWVSLWVNEVDNSVWEELVEELFTMPYIYEISGANNKLFLLYLEKYMEEGDVLELIDIPDQHSFAYYKRRLLEETEPIIINVGSFTYQNKNGKYQLNPKRWVEELSHKNYLTQYGVTTIVKY
;
A
#
# COMPACT_ATOMS: atom_id res chain seq x y z
N MET A 1 -2.38 -14.90 12.31
CA MET A 1 -1.56 -13.73 12.67
C MET A 1 -2.45 -12.51 12.52
N SER A 2 -2.40 -11.59 13.48
CA SER A 2 -3.20 -10.35 13.52
C SER A 2 -2.39 -9.17 12.97
N GLY A 3 -1.93 -9.31 11.72
CA GLY A 3 -1.20 -8.24 11.05
C GLY A 3 -2.15 -7.12 10.63
N ILE A 4 -1.64 -5.90 10.57
CA ILE A 4 -2.37 -4.72 10.14
C ILE A 4 -1.51 -3.94 9.15
N THR A 5 -2.11 -3.49 8.06
CA THR A 5 -1.45 -2.65 7.06
C THR A 5 -2.14 -1.30 7.05
N PHE A 6 -1.35 -0.24 7.10
CA PHE A 6 -1.82 1.12 7.01
C PHE A 6 -1.47 1.71 5.65
N LEU A 7 -2.36 2.54 5.14
CA LEU A 7 -2.22 3.33 3.93
C LEU A 7 -2.42 4.80 4.29
N ALA A 8 -1.47 5.66 3.96
CA ALA A 8 -1.70 7.10 3.93
C ALA A 8 -1.75 7.62 2.49
N SER A 9 -2.55 8.64 2.21
CA SER A 9 -2.73 9.19 0.87
C SER A 9 -2.71 10.72 0.84
N SER A 10 -2.21 11.30 -0.25
CA SER A 10 -2.20 12.74 -0.50
C SER A 10 -3.60 13.36 -0.65
N LYS A 11 -4.61 12.53 -0.94
CA LYS A 11 -6.03 12.91 -1.07
C LYS A 11 -6.92 11.82 -0.46
N PRO A 12 -8.22 12.07 -0.23
CA PRO A 12 -9.12 11.01 0.23
C PRO A 12 -9.04 9.78 -0.68
N PHE A 13 -8.80 8.61 -0.08
CA PHE A 13 -8.66 7.37 -0.82
C PHE A 13 -10.04 6.75 -1.08
N ILE A 14 -10.39 6.61 -2.35
CA ILE A 14 -11.70 6.12 -2.77
C ILE A 14 -11.50 4.81 -3.55
N ILE A 15 -12.14 3.74 -3.09
CA ILE A 15 -12.18 2.47 -3.84
C ILE A 15 -13.07 2.67 -5.07
N PRO A 16 -12.54 2.53 -6.31
CA PRO A 16 -13.31 2.71 -7.53
C PRO A 16 -14.44 1.68 -7.67
N ASP A 17 -15.52 2.07 -8.37
CA ASP A 17 -16.71 1.22 -8.58
C ASP A 17 -16.36 -0.16 -9.16
N GLU A 18 -15.42 -0.23 -10.12
CA GLU A 18 -14.95 -1.51 -10.70
C GLU A 18 -14.42 -2.48 -9.62
N ILE A 19 -13.73 -1.96 -8.61
CA ILE A 19 -13.19 -2.76 -7.49
C ILE A 19 -14.31 -3.07 -6.49
N GLN A 20 -15.22 -2.13 -6.22
CA GLN A 20 -16.38 -2.39 -5.34
C GLN A 20 -17.28 -3.49 -5.92
N GLU A 21 -17.56 -3.44 -7.22
CA GLU A 21 -18.30 -4.47 -7.93
C GLU A 21 -17.60 -5.82 -7.85
N TYR A 22 -16.27 -5.86 -7.99
CA TYR A 22 -15.49 -7.08 -7.81
C TYR A 22 -15.61 -7.64 -6.39
N ASN A 23 -15.44 -6.78 -5.38
CA ASN A 23 -15.53 -7.15 -3.97
C ASN A 23 -16.90 -7.74 -3.59
N ASN A 24 -17.97 -7.29 -4.24
CA ASN A 24 -19.34 -7.75 -3.99
C ASN A 24 -19.71 -9.05 -4.74
N ARG A 25 -18.79 -9.62 -5.53
CA ARG A 25 -19.03 -10.90 -6.22
C ARG A 25 -19.15 -12.04 -5.22
N THR A 26 -20.11 -12.93 -5.47
CA THR A 26 -20.36 -14.13 -4.66
C THR A 26 -19.92 -15.42 -5.35
N ILE A 27 -19.52 -15.34 -6.63
CA ILE A 27 -19.15 -16.49 -7.46
C ILE A 27 -17.75 -16.23 -8.03
N PHE A 28 -16.84 -17.16 -7.77
CA PHE A 28 -15.48 -17.19 -8.32
C PHE A 28 -15.22 -18.57 -8.94
N GLU A 29 -14.60 -18.60 -10.11
CA GLU A 29 -14.26 -19.86 -10.80
C GLU A 29 -13.10 -20.59 -10.11
N LYS A 30 -12.16 -19.84 -9.52
CA LYS A 30 -10.98 -20.35 -8.83
C LYS A 30 -10.82 -19.68 -7.48
N MET A 31 -10.28 -20.42 -6.51
CA MET A 31 -9.99 -19.88 -5.18
C MET A 31 -8.97 -18.73 -5.22
N GLU A 32 -8.03 -18.76 -6.17
CA GLU A 32 -7.03 -17.71 -6.40
C GLU A 32 -7.66 -16.37 -6.86
N ASP A 33 -8.89 -16.41 -7.37
CA ASP A 33 -9.63 -15.20 -7.73
C ASP A 33 -10.36 -14.57 -6.54
N TRP A 34 -10.41 -15.25 -5.40
CA TRP A 34 -11.03 -14.71 -4.19
C TRP A 34 -10.06 -13.75 -3.47
N VAL A 35 -10.00 -12.53 -3.99
CA VAL A 35 -9.27 -11.40 -3.40
C VAL A 35 -10.22 -10.23 -3.18
N SER A 36 -9.86 -9.33 -2.28
CA SER A 36 -10.60 -8.08 -2.08
C SER A 36 -9.66 -6.95 -1.72
N LEU A 37 -10.09 -5.72 -1.98
CA LEU A 37 -9.39 -4.51 -1.57
C LEU A 37 -10.36 -3.63 -0.79
N TRP A 38 -10.07 -3.40 0.48
CA TRP A 38 -10.90 -2.57 1.36
C TRP A 38 -10.05 -1.56 2.09
N VAL A 39 -10.62 -0.39 2.35
CA VAL A 39 -10.03 0.62 3.22
C VAL A 39 -11.05 1.04 4.27
N ASN A 40 -10.59 1.30 5.48
CA ASN A 40 -11.38 1.92 6.54
C ASN A 40 -10.58 3.12 7.06
N GLU A 41 -11.22 4.28 7.21
CA GLU A 41 -10.58 5.43 7.86
C GLU A 41 -10.16 5.05 9.28
N VAL A 42 -9.00 5.55 9.70
CA VAL A 42 -8.47 5.33 11.06
C VAL A 42 -9.09 6.32 12.07
N ASP A 43 -10.13 7.05 11.66
CA ASP A 43 -10.77 8.15 12.40
C ASP A 43 -11.16 7.75 13.83
N ASN A 44 -10.70 8.55 14.80
CA ASN A 44 -11.03 8.45 16.23
C ASN A 44 -10.57 7.16 16.92
N SER A 45 -9.50 6.52 16.43
CA SER A 45 -8.95 5.30 17.01
C SER A 45 -7.60 5.53 17.69
N VAL A 46 -7.25 4.64 18.63
CA VAL A 46 -5.90 4.57 19.23
C VAL A 46 -4.81 4.44 18.15
N TRP A 47 -5.14 3.93 16.97
CA TRP A 47 -4.19 3.76 15.89
C TRP A 47 -3.77 5.08 15.24
N GLU A 48 -4.66 6.07 15.13
CA GLU A 48 -4.39 7.33 14.45
C GLU A 48 -3.21 8.06 15.09
N GLU A 49 -3.30 8.32 16.40
CA GLU A 49 -2.22 8.93 17.19
C GLU A 49 -0.93 8.10 17.16
N LEU A 50 -1.04 6.79 16.99
CA LEU A 50 0.10 5.89 16.98
C LEU A 50 0.85 5.89 15.65
N VAL A 51 0.17 6.07 14.52
CA VAL A 51 0.78 5.99 13.17
C VAL A 51 0.99 7.35 12.51
N GLU A 52 0.37 8.43 13.00
CA GLU A 52 0.44 9.76 12.38
C GLU A 52 1.89 10.22 12.13
N GLU A 53 2.78 10.03 13.11
CA GLU A 53 4.19 10.42 12.97
C GLU A 53 5.02 9.54 12.01
N LEU A 54 4.45 8.41 11.56
CA LEU A 54 5.11 7.49 10.63
C LEU A 54 4.81 7.84 9.16
N PHE A 55 3.79 8.65 8.92
CA PHE A 55 3.37 9.05 7.58
C PHE A 55 3.66 10.54 7.34
N THR A 56 3.82 10.89 6.08
CA THR A 56 3.87 12.29 5.64
C THR A 56 2.55 12.75 5.03
N MET A 57 1.70 11.80 4.64
CA MET A 57 0.39 12.05 4.03
C MET A 57 -0.75 12.12 5.07
N PRO A 58 -1.72 13.02 4.90
CA PRO A 58 -2.70 13.32 5.96
C PRO A 58 -3.90 12.38 6.02
N TYR A 59 -4.26 11.70 4.93
CA TYR A 59 -5.43 10.81 4.91
C TYR A 59 -5.01 9.37 5.21
N ILE A 60 -5.25 8.89 6.43
CA ILE A 60 -4.77 7.60 6.92
C ILE A 60 -5.91 6.57 7.01
N TYR A 61 -5.65 5.38 6.49
CA TYR A 61 -6.57 4.26 6.37
C TYR A 61 -5.92 2.96 6.89
N GLU A 62 -6.73 2.08 7.48
CA GLU A 62 -6.42 0.66 7.50
C GLU A 62 -6.76 0.08 6.12
N ILE A 63 -5.83 -0.64 5.51
CA ILE A 63 -6.02 -1.26 4.19
C ILE A 63 -5.91 -2.77 4.29
N SER A 64 -6.85 -3.47 3.65
CA SER A 64 -6.79 -4.91 3.41
C SER A 64 -6.64 -5.18 1.92
N GLY A 65 -5.72 -6.06 1.54
CA GLY A 65 -5.51 -6.43 0.14
C GLY A 65 -4.49 -5.57 -0.62
N ALA A 66 -3.69 -4.77 0.08
CA ALA A 66 -2.61 -3.97 -0.52
C ALA A 66 -1.57 -4.82 -1.27
N ASN A 67 -1.51 -6.14 -1.04
CA ASN A 67 -0.58 -7.07 -1.71
C ASN A 67 -1.17 -7.81 -2.93
N ASN A 68 -2.39 -7.50 -3.37
CA ASN A 68 -3.08 -8.27 -4.39
C ASN A 68 -3.31 -7.51 -5.70
N LYS A 69 -3.84 -8.21 -6.69
CA LYS A 69 -4.08 -7.70 -8.05
C LYS A 69 -5.01 -6.48 -8.12
N LEU A 70 -5.93 -6.31 -7.16
CA LEU A 70 -6.86 -5.16 -7.14
C LEU A 70 -6.13 -3.89 -6.71
N PHE A 71 -5.19 -3.97 -5.77
CA PHE A 71 -4.38 -2.80 -5.42
C PHE A 71 -3.47 -2.40 -6.58
N LEU A 72 -2.85 -3.37 -7.26
CA LEU A 72 -2.06 -3.10 -8.45
C LEU A 72 -2.89 -2.47 -9.59
N LEU A 73 -4.12 -2.94 -9.79
CA LEU A 73 -5.08 -2.32 -10.70
C LEU A 73 -5.40 -0.87 -10.32
N TYR A 74 -5.53 -0.60 -9.01
CA TYR A 74 -5.71 0.77 -8.50
C TYR A 74 -4.54 1.67 -8.93
N LEU A 75 -3.30 1.23 -8.67
CA LEU A 75 -2.09 1.97 -9.02
C LEU A 75 -2.02 2.27 -10.52
N GLU A 76 -2.44 1.33 -11.35
CA GLU A 76 -2.37 1.46 -12.81
C GLU A 76 -3.39 2.45 -13.39
N LYS A 77 -4.65 2.31 -12.98
CA LYS A 77 -5.76 3.01 -13.64
C LYS A 77 -6.17 4.31 -12.93
N TYR A 78 -5.97 4.40 -11.62
CA TYR A 78 -6.66 5.41 -10.79
C TYR A 78 -5.72 6.38 -10.09
N MET A 79 -4.41 6.14 -10.06
CA MET A 79 -3.47 7.18 -9.65
C MET A 79 -3.43 8.30 -10.68
N GLU A 80 -3.52 9.54 -10.20
CA GLU A 80 -3.41 10.77 -10.97
C GLU A 80 -2.03 11.40 -10.79
N GLU A 81 -1.63 12.24 -11.75
CA GLU A 81 -0.40 13.03 -11.65
C GLU A 81 -0.45 13.88 -10.37
N GLY A 82 0.57 13.76 -9.52
CA GLY A 82 0.60 14.40 -8.22
C GLY A 82 0.33 13.48 -7.03
N ASP A 83 -0.30 12.32 -7.26
CA ASP A 83 -0.73 11.43 -6.18
C ASP A 83 0.45 10.78 -5.45
N VAL A 84 0.31 10.68 -4.13
CA VAL A 84 1.21 9.98 -3.23
C VAL A 84 0.41 9.01 -2.36
N LEU A 85 0.91 7.78 -2.26
CA LEU A 85 0.46 6.77 -1.31
C LEU A 85 1.65 6.32 -0.48
N GLU A 86 1.42 6.07 0.80
CA GLU A 86 2.41 5.52 1.71
C GLU A 86 1.83 4.27 2.37
N LEU A 87 2.62 3.19 2.42
CA LEU A 87 2.21 1.92 3.02
C LEU A 87 3.16 1.54 4.15
N ILE A 88 2.58 1.07 5.25
CA ILE A 88 3.30 0.45 6.36
C ILE A 88 2.63 -0.89 6.66
N ASP A 89 3.43 -1.95 6.73
CA ASP A 89 2.97 -3.28 7.12
C ASP A 89 3.45 -3.61 8.54
N ILE A 90 2.51 -3.94 9.43
CA ILE A 90 2.80 -4.36 10.81
C ILE A 90 2.35 -5.82 10.95
N PRO A 91 3.27 -6.80 10.89
CA PRO A 91 2.90 -8.22 10.87
C PRO A 91 2.22 -8.73 12.14
N ASP A 92 2.43 -8.04 13.26
CA ASP A 92 1.79 -8.34 14.54
C ASP A 92 1.42 -7.05 15.28
N GLN A 93 0.12 -6.75 15.33
CA GLN A 93 -0.42 -5.60 16.06
C GLN A 93 -0.06 -5.62 17.56
N HIS A 94 0.14 -6.79 18.17
CA HIS A 94 0.52 -6.87 19.60
C HIS A 94 1.95 -6.41 19.85
N SER A 95 2.78 -6.42 18.81
CA SER A 95 4.17 -5.98 18.82
C SER A 95 4.34 -4.59 18.18
N PHE A 96 3.26 -3.82 18.04
CA PHE A 96 3.28 -2.54 17.31
C PHE A 96 4.36 -1.57 17.78
N ALA A 97 4.54 -1.39 19.10
CA ALA A 97 5.56 -0.48 19.64
C ALA A 97 6.99 -0.85 19.19
N TYR A 98 7.28 -2.14 19.05
CA TYR A 98 8.57 -2.62 18.52
C TYR A 98 8.74 -2.22 17.06
N TYR A 99 7.71 -2.43 16.23
CA TYR A 99 7.74 -2.07 14.81
C TYR A 99 7.82 -0.56 14.59
N LYS A 100 7.03 0.21 15.34
CA LYS A 100 7.05 1.67 15.32
C LYS A 100 8.43 2.22 15.62
N ARG A 101 9.05 1.78 16.72
CA ARG A 101 10.42 2.20 17.07
C ARG A 101 11.41 1.89 15.94
N ARG A 102 11.31 0.69 15.37
CA ARG A 102 12.18 0.28 14.26
C ARG A 102 12.02 1.16 13.03
N LEU A 103 10.78 1.53 12.67
CA LEU A 103 10.49 2.43 11.55
C LEU A 103 11.07 3.83 11.77
N LEU A 104 11.17 4.30 13.02
CA LEU A 104 11.77 5.59 13.36
C LEU A 104 13.31 5.55 13.42
N GLU A 105 13.90 4.42 13.84
CA GLU A 105 15.35 4.31 14.08
C GLU A 105 16.13 3.78 12.86
N GLU A 106 15.61 2.77 12.16
CA GLU A 106 16.34 2.03 11.12
C GLU A 106 15.40 1.66 9.94
N THR A 107 14.95 2.69 9.23
CA THR A 107 14.02 2.53 8.09
C THR A 107 14.71 2.05 6.81
N GLU A 108 14.08 1.09 6.13
CA GLU A 108 14.45 0.60 4.80
C GLU A 108 13.34 0.96 3.80
N PRO A 109 13.26 2.23 3.35
CA PRO A 109 12.15 2.69 2.53
C PRO A 109 12.18 2.08 1.13
N ILE A 110 10.98 1.91 0.56
CA ILE A 110 10.78 1.52 -0.82
C ILE A 110 10.12 2.68 -1.54
N ILE A 111 10.64 3.10 -2.68
CA ILE A 111 10.07 4.18 -3.49
C ILE A 111 9.66 3.60 -4.83
N ILE A 112 8.39 3.76 -5.17
CA ILE A 112 7.84 3.36 -6.46
C ILE A 112 7.32 4.62 -7.14
N ASN A 113 7.84 4.95 -8.31
CA ASN A 113 7.24 5.97 -9.15
C ASN A 113 6.55 5.28 -10.33
N VAL A 114 5.21 5.36 -10.39
CA VAL A 114 4.39 4.76 -11.45
C VAL A 114 4.33 5.62 -12.72
N GLY A 115 4.67 6.91 -12.65
CA GLY A 115 4.81 7.80 -13.81
C GLY A 115 6.10 7.55 -14.60
N SER A 116 7.23 7.42 -13.88
CA SER A 116 8.54 7.09 -14.47
C SER A 116 8.87 5.60 -14.48
N PHE A 117 7.97 4.74 -13.98
CA PHE A 117 8.12 3.28 -13.88
C PHE A 117 9.40 2.86 -13.17
N THR A 118 9.72 3.48 -12.04
CA THR A 118 10.93 3.13 -11.26
C THR A 118 10.56 2.50 -9.93
N TYR A 119 11.35 1.51 -9.53
CA TYR A 119 11.29 0.89 -8.22
C TYR A 119 12.66 1.06 -7.56
N GLN A 120 12.70 1.55 -6.33
CA GLN A 120 13.92 1.77 -5.57
C GLN A 120 13.77 1.20 -4.16
N ASN A 121 14.80 0.50 -3.70
CA ASN A 121 14.93 0.05 -2.32
C ASN A 121 16.39 0.17 -1.87
N LYS A 122 16.73 -0.37 -0.70
CA LYS A 122 18.10 -0.38 -0.16
C LYS A 122 19.15 -1.02 -1.09
N ASN A 123 18.73 -1.91 -2.00
CA ASN A 123 19.65 -2.61 -2.89
C ASN A 123 19.93 -1.82 -4.19
N GLY A 124 19.16 -0.78 -4.47
CA GLY A 124 19.35 0.08 -5.63
C GLY A 124 18.04 0.51 -6.30
N LYS A 125 18.19 1.20 -7.44
CA LYS A 125 17.10 1.68 -8.29
C LYS A 125 17.01 0.83 -9.56
N TYR A 126 15.79 0.44 -9.91
CA TYR A 126 15.45 -0.44 -11.03
C TYR A 126 14.42 0.27 -11.92
N GLN A 127 14.65 0.23 -13.23
CA GLN A 127 13.66 0.65 -14.22
C GLN A 127 12.74 -0.53 -14.51
N LEU A 128 11.44 -0.34 -14.32
CA LEU A 128 10.40 -1.29 -14.73
C LEU A 128 10.07 -1.09 -16.21
N ASN A 129 9.62 -2.16 -16.86
CA ASN A 129 9.17 -2.11 -18.25
C ASN A 129 7.83 -1.35 -18.36
N PRO A 130 7.74 -0.20 -19.08
CA PRO A 130 6.51 0.58 -19.17
C PRO A 130 5.28 -0.18 -19.67
N LYS A 131 5.47 -1.24 -20.47
CA LYS A 131 4.35 -2.05 -21.02
C LYS A 131 3.87 -3.14 -20.08
N ARG A 132 4.66 -3.49 -19.06
CA ARG A 132 4.42 -4.63 -18.16
C ARG A 132 4.78 -4.30 -16.71
N TRP A 133 4.81 -3.02 -16.35
CA TRP A 133 5.37 -2.59 -15.07
C TRP A 133 4.55 -3.11 -13.89
N VAL A 134 3.23 -3.26 -14.04
CA VAL A 134 2.34 -3.86 -13.03
C VAL A 134 2.72 -5.31 -12.77
N GLU A 135 2.93 -6.08 -13.84
CA GLU A 135 3.37 -7.47 -13.74
C GLU A 135 4.76 -7.56 -13.13
N GLU A 136 5.70 -6.71 -13.53
CA GLU A 136 7.02 -6.71 -12.89
C GLU A 136 6.95 -6.31 -11.41
N LEU A 137 6.09 -5.36 -11.06
CA LEU A 137 5.86 -4.91 -9.68
C LEU A 137 5.19 -6.00 -8.84
N SER A 138 4.29 -6.82 -9.42
CA SER A 138 3.64 -7.93 -8.71
C SER A 138 4.63 -9.00 -8.24
N HIS A 139 5.82 -9.06 -8.83
CA HIS A 139 6.90 -9.96 -8.43
C HIS A 139 7.92 -9.30 -7.49
N LYS A 140 7.74 -8.02 -7.14
CA LYS A 140 8.59 -7.28 -6.20
C LYS A 140 7.90 -7.18 -4.85
N ASN A 141 8.71 -7.12 -3.80
CA ASN A 141 8.17 -6.81 -2.48
C ASN A 141 7.98 -5.29 -2.35
N TYR A 142 6.77 -4.85 -2.03
CA TYR A 142 6.47 -3.44 -1.75
C TYR A 142 5.64 -3.28 -0.48
N LEU A 143 5.40 -4.36 0.27
CA LEU A 143 4.95 -4.30 1.67
C LEU A 143 6.08 -4.79 2.56
N THR A 144 6.50 -3.94 3.48
CA THR A 144 7.65 -4.23 4.32
C THR A 144 7.40 -3.77 5.74
N GLN A 145 7.79 -4.62 6.69
CA GLN A 145 7.81 -4.30 8.12
C GLN A 145 9.03 -3.44 8.51
N TYR A 146 9.87 -3.09 7.54
CA TYR A 146 11.16 -2.44 7.76
C TYR A 146 11.20 -0.97 7.34
N GLY A 147 10.17 -0.45 6.68
CA GLY A 147 10.14 0.92 6.21
C GLY A 147 8.79 1.32 5.64
N VAL A 148 8.67 2.59 5.29
CA VAL A 148 7.53 3.11 4.54
C VAL A 148 7.76 2.83 3.06
N THR A 149 6.76 2.23 2.40
CA THR A 149 6.73 2.20 0.94
C THR A 149 6.00 3.42 0.43
N THR A 150 6.67 4.31 -0.28
CA THR A 150 6.08 5.50 -0.91
C THR A 150 5.86 5.24 -2.40
N ILE A 151 4.61 5.33 -2.84
CA ILE A 151 4.20 5.16 -4.23
C ILE A 151 3.74 6.52 -4.75
N VAL A 152 4.35 7.01 -5.82
CA VAL A 152 4.09 8.34 -6.38
C VAL A 152 3.80 8.28 -7.87
N LYS A 153 3.12 9.30 -8.39
CA LYS A 153 2.97 9.52 -9.82
C LYS A 153 3.40 10.96 -10.19
N TYR A 154 4.64 11.07 -10.66
CA TYR A 154 5.26 12.28 -11.24
C TYR A 154 6.17 11.90 -12.42
#